data_AF-A0AAD8U8N4-F1
#
_entry.id   AF-A0AAD8U8N4-F1
#
_cell.length_a   1.000
_cell.length_b   1.000
_cell.length_c   1.000
_cell.angle_alpha   90.00
_cell.angle_beta   90.00
_cell.angle_gamma   90.00
#
_symmetry.space_group_name_H-M   'P 1'
#
loop_
_entity.id
_entity.type
_entity.pdbx_description
1 polymer ?
#
loop_
_entity_poly.entity_id
_entity_poly.type
_entity_poly.pdbx_seq_one_letter_code
_entity_poly.pdbx_strand_id
1 'polypeptide(L)'
;MQKAMENGILTSQQLVMCYMQRTFQTQEYISSVMQLNPDVMTIAAKRDEQRKAGQVLVPLHGIPMETTVRSYALLGSIVPRDAFVVACLREAGAVLFGKSTMSEWADMRSTGYSVGYSPRVFNPMGSSSGSAVGVAANAIAFSLGTETDGSVIRPAHKNGVVGIKPTVGLASQDGCEHQDTVGTFDCLHNATFGIPWNSFWAIANEETKAQLGSLINLIQENGGTIINGTEITNHVTVVNKAGWDWNWQGKIGHPEKSEYTVVLVDFDNNIKKYLSELQNTKMRSLEDIIKFNYENDGTEGG
;
A
#
# COMPACT_ATOMS: atom_id res chain seq x y z
N MET A 1 4.66 -19.57 8.99
CA MET A 1 3.23 -19.56 9.35
C MET A 1 2.45 -20.68 8.67
N GLN A 2 2.42 -20.77 7.32
CA GLN A 2 1.66 -21.82 6.61
C GLN A 2 1.98 -23.25 7.06
N LYS A 3 3.27 -23.64 7.11
CA LYS A 3 3.68 -24.97 7.62
C LYS A 3 3.17 -25.28 9.04
N ALA A 4 3.14 -24.28 9.93
CA ALA A 4 2.63 -24.47 11.29
C ALA A 4 1.11 -24.71 11.29
N MET A 5 0.40 -24.05 10.37
CA MET A 5 -1.03 -24.25 10.15
C MET A 5 -1.36 -25.59 9.49
N GLU A 6 -0.57 -26.03 8.52
CA GLU A 6 -0.69 -27.34 7.86
C GLU A 6 -0.44 -28.49 8.85
N ASN A 7 0.55 -28.33 9.73
CA ASN A 7 0.90 -29.32 10.76
C ASN A 7 0.00 -29.26 12.01
N GLY A 8 -1.02 -28.40 12.03
CA GLY A 8 -1.95 -28.25 13.16
C GLY A 8 -1.34 -27.64 14.43
N ILE A 9 -0.15 -27.03 14.34
CA ILE A 9 0.55 -26.35 15.45
C ILE A 9 -0.10 -25.00 15.76
N LEU A 10 -0.64 -24.34 14.74
CA LEU A 10 -1.25 -23.02 14.81
C LEU A 10 -2.56 -22.99 14.02
N THR A 11 -3.59 -22.33 14.52
CA THR A 11 -4.81 -22.08 13.74
C THR A 11 -4.85 -20.65 13.22
N SER A 12 -5.67 -20.39 12.20
CA SER A 12 -5.91 -19.05 11.67
C SER A 12 -6.51 -18.13 12.74
N GLN A 13 -7.44 -18.62 13.58
CA GLN A 13 -7.95 -17.84 14.72
C GLN A 13 -6.84 -17.50 15.73
N GLN A 14 -5.98 -18.45 16.07
CA GLN A 14 -4.85 -18.19 16.97
C GLN A 14 -3.90 -17.15 16.40
N LEU A 15 -3.58 -17.24 15.11
CA LEU A 15 -2.73 -16.26 14.44
C LEU A 15 -3.36 -14.86 14.43
N VAL A 16 -4.66 -14.75 14.12
CA VAL A 16 -5.39 -13.48 14.20
C VAL A 16 -5.36 -12.91 15.62
N MET A 17 -5.59 -13.74 16.64
CA MET A 17 -5.53 -13.31 18.04
C MET A 17 -4.12 -12.79 18.41
N CYS A 18 -3.05 -13.45 17.95
CA CYS A 18 -1.69 -12.95 18.15
C CYS A 18 -1.49 -11.56 17.52
N TYR A 19 -1.96 -11.35 16.28
CA TYR A 19 -1.86 -10.05 15.62
C TYR A 19 -2.73 -8.99 16.30
N MET A 20 -3.98 -9.31 16.68
CA MET A 20 -4.85 -8.39 17.43
C MET A 20 -4.19 -7.95 18.74
N GLN A 21 -3.66 -8.91 19.51
CA GLN A 21 -2.96 -8.61 20.75
C GLN A 21 -1.76 -7.70 20.50
N ARG A 22 -0.96 -7.99 19.47
CA ARG A 22 0.20 -7.16 19.12
C ARG A 22 -0.23 -5.76 18.68
N THR A 23 -1.25 -5.65 17.83
CA THR A 23 -1.83 -4.37 17.42
C THR A 23 -2.23 -3.57 18.64
N PHE A 24 -3.03 -4.12 19.56
CA PHE A 24 -3.45 -3.40 20.77
C PHE A 24 -2.28 -2.96 21.65
N GLN A 25 -1.24 -3.78 21.79
CA GLN A 25 -0.02 -3.42 22.54
C GLN A 25 0.76 -2.26 21.91
N THR A 26 0.70 -2.12 20.59
CA THR A 26 1.50 -1.14 19.84
C THR A 26 0.71 0.08 19.36
N GLN A 27 -0.62 0.00 19.34
CA GLN A 27 -1.48 0.97 18.65
C GLN A 27 -1.32 2.39 19.18
N GLU A 28 -1.21 2.56 20.50
CA GLU A 28 -0.99 3.86 21.15
C GLU A 28 0.31 4.53 20.66
N TYR A 29 1.32 3.73 20.31
CA TYR A 29 2.59 4.25 19.84
C TYR A 29 2.64 4.39 18.32
N ILE A 30 2.07 3.46 17.55
CA ILE A 30 2.38 3.37 16.11
C ILE A 30 1.20 3.71 15.21
N SER A 31 -0.03 3.65 15.76
CA SER A 31 -1.28 3.93 15.07
C SER A 31 -1.41 3.28 13.68
N SER A 32 -0.84 2.08 13.50
CA SER A 32 -0.67 1.47 12.17
C SER A 32 -1.97 0.95 11.57
N VAL A 33 -2.93 0.56 12.41
CA VAL A 33 -4.23 -0.01 11.99
C VAL A 33 -5.32 1.01 12.29
N MET A 34 -6.00 1.48 11.26
CA MET A 34 -7.07 2.48 11.39
C MET A 34 -8.43 1.83 11.70
N GLN A 35 -8.70 0.68 11.10
CA GLN A 35 -9.94 -0.06 11.30
C GLN A 35 -9.65 -1.56 11.33
N LEU A 36 -10.14 -2.27 12.36
CA LEU A 36 -10.14 -3.73 12.39
C LEU A 36 -11.35 -4.25 11.61
N ASN A 37 -11.16 -5.34 10.88
CA ASN A 37 -12.27 -6.03 10.23
C ASN A 37 -13.15 -6.69 11.31
N PRO A 38 -14.44 -6.30 11.45
CA PRO A 38 -15.30 -6.84 12.49
C PRO A 38 -15.53 -8.36 12.37
N ASP A 39 -15.40 -8.91 11.17
CA ASP A 39 -15.60 -10.33 10.91
C ASP A 39 -14.31 -11.16 10.95
N VAL A 40 -13.16 -10.56 11.27
CA VAL A 40 -11.85 -11.22 11.14
C VAL A 40 -11.79 -12.56 11.88
N MET A 41 -12.38 -12.63 13.07
CA MET A 41 -12.41 -13.86 13.89
C MET A 41 -13.34 -14.92 13.32
N THR A 42 -14.50 -14.52 12.79
CA THR A 42 -15.47 -15.41 12.14
C THR A 42 -14.89 -15.99 10.85
N ILE A 43 -14.25 -15.14 10.05
CA ILE A 43 -13.55 -15.53 8.82
C ILE A 43 -12.42 -16.50 9.15
N ALA A 44 -11.61 -16.21 10.18
CA ALA A 44 -10.54 -17.08 10.62
C ALA A 44 -11.05 -18.45 11.11
N ALA A 45 -12.15 -18.49 11.88
CA ALA A 45 -12.79 -19.72 12.34
C ALA A 45 -13.15 -20.63 11.16
N LYS A 46 -13.81 -20.03 10.16
CA LYS A 46 -14.25 -20.74 8.97
C LYS A 46 -13.05 -21.29 8.16
N ARG A 47 -11.92 -20.59 8.15
CA ARG A 47 -10.68 -21.10 7.53
C ARG A 47 -10.11 -22.31 8.26
N ASP A 48 -10.20 -22.32 9.59
CA ASP A 48 -9.77 -23.47 10.39
C ASP A 48 -10.68 -24.69 10.17
N GLU A 49 -11.99 -24.50 10.08
CA GLU A 49 -12.95 -25.56 9.73
C GLU A 49 -12.71 -26.13 8.34
N GLN A 50 -12.56 -25.27 7.35
CA GLN A 50 -12.30 -25.66 5.97
C GLN A 50 -10.96 -26.42 5.85
N ARG A 51 -9.90 -25.95 6.51
CA ARG A 51 -8.61 -26.66 6.55
C ARG A 51 -8.75 -28.05 7.15
N LYS A 52 -9.50 -28.21 8.25
CA LYS A 52 -9.80 -29.53 8.85
C LYS A 52 -10.59 -30.44 7.91
N ALA A 53 -11.46 -29.87 7.09
CA ALA A 53 -12.23 -30.60 6.07
C ALA A 53 -11.43 -30.87 4.77
N GLY A 54 -10.14 -30.50 4.70
CA GLY A 54 -9.31 -30.67 3.50
C GLY A 54 -9.63 -29.68 2.37
N GLN A 55 -10.40 -28.62 2.65
CA GLN A 55 -10.80 -27.58 1.69
C GLN A 55 -10.00 -26.31 1.99
N VAL A 56 -9.02 -25.94 1.17
CA VAL A 56 -8.15 -24.80 1.50
C VAL A 56 -8.60 -23.48 0.86
N LEU A 57 -9.40 -23.52 -0.21
CA LEU A 57 -9.67 -22.35 -1.07
C LEU A 57 -11.16 -22.19 -1.41
N VAL A 58 -11.89 -21.39 -0.62
CA VAL A 58 -13.31 -21.06 -0.90
C VAL A 58 -13.53 -19.56 -0.68
N PRO A 59 -14.20 -18.82 -1.57
CA PRO A 59 -14.49 -17.40 -1.36
C PRO A 59 -15.30 -17.15 -0.07
N LEU A 60 -15.04 -16.03 0.61
CA LEU A 60 -15.80 -15.62 1.80
C LEU A 60 -16.33 -14.20 1.65
N HIS A 61 -17.59 -14.04 2.07
CA HIS A 61 -18.22 -12.74 2.26
C HIS A 61 -17.93 -12.23 3.68
N GLY A 62 -17.79 -10.92 3.81
CA GLY A 62 -17.62 -10.21 5.09
C GLY A 62 -18.28 -8.84 5.01
N ILE A 63 -18.63 -8.30 6.17
CA ILE A 63 -19.20 -6.96 6.36
C ILE A 63 -18.27 -5.93 5.71
N PRO A 64 -18.81 -4.99 4.93
CA PRO A 64 -18.01 -3.96 4.31
C PRO A 64 -17.32 -3.09 5.37
N MET A 65 -16.05 -2.81 5.15
CA MET A 65 -15.28 -1.84 5.93
C MET A 65 -15.32 -0.47 5.27
N GLU A 66 -15.13 0.57 6.08
CA GLU A 66 -15.08 1.93 5.58
C GLU A 66 -13.82 2.13 4.72
N THR A 67 -13.90 3.02 3.75
CA THR A 67 -12.75 3.43 2.94
C THR A 67 -12.73 4.95 2.88
N THR A 68 -11.93 5.54 3.75
CA THR A 68 -11.96 6.98 4.05
C THR A 68 -10.79 7.75 3.45
N VAL A 69 -9.76 7.05 2.95
CA VAL A 69 -8.44 7.63 2.57
C VAL A 69 -7.85 8.58 3.64
N ARG A 70 -8.15 8.25 4.92
CA ARG A 70 -7.86 9.02 6.14
C ARG A 70 -8.50 10.42 6.17
N SER A 71 -9.45 10.72 5.29
CA SER A 71 -10.19 11.97 5.32
C SER A 71 -11.44 11.84 6.17
N TYR A 72 -11.62 12.79 7.09
CA TYR A 72 -12.83 12.88 7.92
C TYR A 72 -14.09 13.14 7.08
N ALA A 73 -13.95 13.82 5.94
CA ALA A 73 -15.04 14.04 4.99
C ALA A 73 -15.66 12.73 4.48
N LEU A 74 -14.90 11.62 4.52
CA LEU A 74 -15.33 10.31 4.08
C LEU A 74 -15.53 9.31 5.22
N LEU A 75 -15.49 9.75 6.49
CA LEU A 75 -15.79 8.86 7.62
C LEU A 75 -17.19 8.23 7.46
N GLY A 76 -17.30 6.91 7.67
CA GLY A 76 -18.53 6.18 7.40
C GLY A 76 -18.75 5.77 5.94
N SER A 77 -17.91 6.21 4.98
CA SER A 77 -18.11 5.91 3.56
C SER A 77 -17.82 4.44 3.26
N ILE A 78 -18.79 3.79 2.63
CA ILE A 78 -18.73 2.38 2.24
C ILE A 78 -18.73 2.32 0.72
N VAL A 79 -17.70 1.69 0.17
CA VAL A 79 -17.61 1.43 -1.27
C VAL A 79 -18.56 0.30 -1.66
N PRO A 80 -19.21 0.35 -2.84
CA PRO A 80 -20.25 -0.60 -3.22
C PRO A 80 -19.72 -2.02 -3.53
N ARG A 81 -18.41 -2.17 -3.70
CA ARG A 81 -17.74 -3.44 -4.06
C ARG A 81 -16.32 -3.49 -3.51
N ASP A 82 -15.80 -4.71 -3.35
CA ASP A 82 -14.39 -4.92 -3.06
C ASP A 82 -13.54 -4.40 -4.24
N ALA A 83 -12.39 -3.80 -3.91
CA ALA A 83 -11.34 -3.59 -4.90
C ALA A 83 -10.89 -4.95 -5.45
N PHE A 84 -10.52 -5.01 -6.74
CA PHE A 84 -10.18 -6.27 -7.40
C PHE A 84 -9.11 -7.09 -6.63
N VAL A 85 -8.05 -6.44 -6.16
CA VAL A 85 -6.99 -7.10 -5.36
C VAL A 85 -7.52 -7.70 -4.05
N VAL A 86 -8.50 -7.03 -3.42
CA VAL A 86 -9.15 -7.51 -2.19
C VAL A 86 -10.01 -8.73 -2.49
N ALA A 87 -10.76 -8.71 -3.60
CA ALA A 87 -11.54 -9.86 -4.06
C ALA A 87 -10.62 -11.07 -4.33
N CYS A 88 -9.52 -10.87 -5.07
CA CYS A 88 -8.53 -11.93 -5.31
C CYS A 88 -7.94 -12.51 -4.02
N LEU A 89 -7.62 -11.66 -3.03
CA LEU A 89 -7.12 -12.14 -1.73
C LEU A 89 -8.18 -12.96 -0.99
N ARG A 90 -9.46 -12.54 -1.02
CA ARG A 90 -10.56 -13.31 -0.40
C ARG A 90 -10.77 -14.65 -1.08
N GLU A 91 -10.73 -14.68 -2.41
CA GLU A 91 -10.82 -15.91 -3.21
C GLU A 91 -9.65 -16.86 -2.93
N ALA A 92 -8.45 -16.31 -2.77
CA ALA A 92 -7.25 -17.05 -2.36
C ALA A 92 -7.29 -17.53 -0.89
N GLY A 93 -8.36 -17.22 -0.15
CA GLY A 93 -8.54 -17.67 1.22
C GLY A 93 -7.87 -16.82 2.30
N ALA A 94 -7.40 -15.62 1.96
CA ALA A 94 -6.79 -14.71 2.92
C ALA A 94 -7.80 -14.27 4.01
N VAL A 95 -7.28 -14.12 5.24
CA VAL A 95 -8.02 -13.50 6.34
C VAL A 95 -7.63 -12.02 6.39
N LEU A 96 -8.53 -11.16 5.92
CA LEU A 96 -8.28 -9.71 5.88
C LEU A 96 -8.42 -9.11 7.27
N PHE A 97 -7.30 -8.66 7.85
CA PHE A 97 -7.23 -8.19 9.23
C PHE A 97 -7.93 -6.83 9.45
N GLY A 98 -7.81 -5.92 8.50
CA GLY A 98 -8.31 -4.56 8.65
C GLY A 98 -7.72 -3.60 7.61
N LYS A 99 -7.86 -2.30 7.88
CA LYS A 99 -7.31 -1.20 7.09
C LYS A 99 -6.18 -0.53 7.87
N SER A 100 -5.05 -0.29 7.21
CA SER A 100 -3.94 0.47 7.76
C SER A 100 -4.21 1.98 7.74
N THR A 101 -3.48 2.75 8.55
CA THR A 101 -3.39 4.20 8.39
C THR A 101 -2.52 4.57 7.17
N MET A 102 -2.68 5.78 6.64
CA MET A 102 -1.95 6.30 5.48
C MET A 102 -1.79 7.82 5.57
N SER A 103 -1.00 8.49 4.72
CA SER A 103 -1.13 9.96 4.59
C SER A 103 -2.49 10.30 3.98
N GLU A 104 -3.14 11.36 4.46
CA GLU A 104 -4.47 11.75 3.96
C GLU A 104 -4.41 12.03 2.45
N TRP A 105 -5.39 11.50 1.70
CA TRP A 105 -5.43 11.59 0.23
C TRP A 105 -4.14 11.11 -0.45
N ALA A 106 -3.49 10.09 0.11
CA ALA A 106 -2.21 9.60 -0.38
C ALA A 106 -1.10 10.68 -0.47
N ASP A 107 -1.15 11.65 0.45
CA ASP A 107 -0.26 12.83 0.51
C ASP A 107 -0.57 13.94 -0.50
N MET A 108 -1.77 13.94 -1.09
CA MET A 108 -2.22 14.93 -2.08
C MET A 108 -3.08 16.08 -1.48
N ARG A 109 -3.07 16.28 -0.16
CA ARG A 109 -3.88 17.33 0.49
C ARG A 109 -3.20 18.69 0.58
N SER A 110 -1.90 18.72 0.86
CA SER A 110 -1.19 19.97 1.20
C SER A 110 0.28 19.90 0.80
N THR A 111 0.98 21.03 0.88
CA THR A 111 2.43 21.09 0.67
C THR A 111 3.23 20.47 1.83
N GLY A 112 2.59 20.21 2.97
CA GLY A 112 3.16 19.51 4.12
C GLY A 112 2.77 18.03 4.16
N TYR A 113 3.74 17.18 4.52
CA TYR A 113 3.55 15.74 4.66
C TYR A 113 2.68 15.40 5.89
N SER A 114 1.63 14.58 5.70
CA SER A 114 0.75 14.09 6.78
C SER A 114 1.08 12.65 7.22
N VAL A 115 2.32 12.41 7.62
CA VAL A 115 2.83 11.08 7.98
C VAL A 115 2.46 10.65 9.40
N GLY A 116 2.32 9.34 9.62
CA GLY A 116 2.12 8.76 10.95
C GLY A 116 3.36 8.86 11.85
N TYR A 117 3.33 8.28 13.05
CA TYR A 117 4.48 8.18 13.95
C TYR A 117 4.91 6.71 14.09
N SER A 118 6.22 6.46 14.23
CA SER A 118 6.77 5.14 14.57
C SER A 118 7.83 5.26 15.68
N PRO A 119 7.85 4.38 16.69
CA PRO A 119 8.80 4.45 17.79
C PRO A 119 10.23 4.11 17.35
N ARG A 120 10.40 3.43 16.20
CA ARG A 120 11.72 3.20 15.59
C ARG A 120 12.19 4.39 14.74
N VAL A 121 11.25 5.18 14.20
CA VAL A 121 11.52 6.33 13.33
C VAL A 121 10.48 7.43 13.55
N PHE A 122 10.91 8.61 13.99
CA PHE A 122 10.02 9.74 14.27
C PHE A 122 9.08 10.10 13.11
N ASN A 123 9.53 9.86 11.88
CA ASN A 123 8.73 9.96 10.66
C ASN A 123 8.88 8.66 9.84
N PRO A 124 7.82 7.84 9.69
CA PRO A 124 7.83 6.58 8.97
C PRO A 124 7.73 6.75 7.44
N MET A 125 7.78 7.98 6.92
CA MET A 125 7.44 8.35 5.53
C MET A 125 6.01 7.96 5.17
N GLY A 126 5.60 8.22 3.94
CA GLY A 126 4.26 7.94 3.45
C GLY A 126 4.23 7.86 1.93
N SER A 127 3.05 7.67 1.32
CA SER A 127 1.75 7.69 2.00
C SER A 127 1.34 6.38 2.69
N SER A 128 1.92 5.23 2.34
CA SER A 128 1.58 3.92 2.93
C SER A 128 2.24 3.66 4.30
N SER A 129 2.18 4.65 5.20
CA SER A 129 2.87 4.67 6.49
C SER A 129 2.44 3.53 7.41
N GLY A 130 1.14 3.36 7.66
CA GLY A 130 0.60 2.32 8.54
C GLY A 130 0.88 0.91 8.04
N SER A 131 0.85 0.72 6.71
CA SER A 131 1.18 -0.54 6.06
C SER A 131 2.62 -0.99 6.34
N ALA A 132 3.60 -0.08 6.18
CA ALA A 132 5.01 -0.38 6.46
C ALA A 132 5.28 -0.57 7.96
N VAL A 133 4.75 0.34 8.80
CA VAL A 133 4.97 0.31 10.26
C VAL A 133 4.32 -0.93 10.88
N GLY A 134 3.13 -1.32 10.43
CA GLY A 134 2.44 -2.51 10.92
C GLY A 134 3.22 -3.79 10.67
N VAL A 135 3.83 -3.92 9.48
CA VAL A 135 4.71 -5.06 9.16
C VAL A 135 5.98 -4.99 10.00
N ALA A 136 6.64 -3.83 10.07
CA ALA A 136 7.87 -3.64 10.86
C ALA A 136 7.69 -3.94 12.36
N ALA A 137 6.49 -3.71 12.90
CA ALA A 137 6.16 -3.96 14.30
C ALA A 137 5.67 -5.39 14.58
N ASN A 138 5.60 -6.25 13.56
CA ASN A 138 4.95 -7.57 13.58
C ASN A 138 3.47 -7.50 14.01
N ALA A 139 2.80 -6.37 13.78
CA ALA A 139 1.37 -6.20 14.03
C ALA A 139 0.51 -6.79 12.90
N ILE A 140 1.11 -7.02 11.73
CA ILE A 140 0.50 -7.75 10.60
C ILE A 140 1.58 -8.58 9.90
N ALA A 141 1.19 -9.67 9.25
CA ALA A 141 2.09 -10.55 8.49
C ALA A 141 2.68 -9.85 7.26
N PHE A 142 1.80 -9.28 6.45
CA PHE A 142 2.09 -8.54 5.23
C PHE A 142 1.01 -7.47 5.07
N SER A 143 1.24 -6.47 4.24
CA SER A 143 0.24 -5.44 3.96
C SER A 143 0.27 -4.99 2.50
N LEU A 144 -0.80 -4.32 2.08
CA LEU A 144 -0.86 -3.63 0.81
C LEU A 144 -0.60 -2.13 1.03
N GLY A 145 0.04 -1.50 0.06
CA GLY A 145 0.15 -0.04 -0.04
C GLY A 145 -0.13 0.42 -1.46
N THR A 146 -0.28 1.72 -1.63
CA THR A 146 -0.41 2.34 -2.96
C THR A 146 0.77 3.27 -3.18
N GLU A 147 1.30 3.27 -4.40
CA GLU A 147 2.37 4.19 -4.78
C GLU A 147 2.08 4.91 -6.09
N THR A 148 2.05 6.25 -6.01
CA THR A 148 2.17 7.19 -7.13
C THR A 148 3.66 7.47 -7.39
N ASP A 149 4.31 8.16 -6.43
CA ASP A 149 5.76 8.36 -6.36
C ASP A 149 6.24 8.08 -4.93
N GLY A 150 7.01 7.00 -4.75
CA GLY A 150 7.70 6.70 -3.51
C GLY A 150 6.83 6.20 -2.35
N SER A 151 5.50 6.22 -2.48
CA SER A 151 4.56 5.98 -1.39
C SER A 151 4.49 4.56 -0.82
N VAL A 152 5.21 3.59 -1.40
CA VAL A 152 5.49 2.24 -0.88
C VAL A 152 6.99 2.09 -0.58
N ILE A 153 7.87 2.45 -1.51
CA ILE A 153 9.32 2.23 -1.35
C ILE A 153 9.95 3.14 -0.28
N ARG A 154 9.50 4.40 -0.13
CA ARG A 154 10.00 5.33 0.90
C ARG A 154 9.61 4.87 2.31
N PRO A 155 8.34 4.54 2.62
CA PRO A 155 8.00 3.99 3.93
C PRO A 155 8.62 2.61 4.18
N ALA A 156 8.80 1.77 3.16
CA ALA A 156 9.53 0.51 3.32
C ALA A 156 10.98 0.73 3.76
N HIS A 157 11.71 1.56 3.02
CA HIS A 157 13.09 1.94 3.34
C HIS A 157 13.19 2.53 4.75
N LYS A 158 12.28 3.44 5.12
CA LYS A 158 12.33 4.12 6.41
C LYS A 158 12.06 3.19 7.59
N ASN A 159 11.21 2.18 7.41
CA ASN A 159 10.81 1.26 8.49
C ASN A 159 11.57 -0.07 8.47
N GLY A 160 12.51 -0.26 7.53
CA GLY A 160 13.35 -1.45 7.46
C GLY A 160 12.58 -2.70 7.04
N VAL A 161 11.61 -2.56 6.13
CA VAL A 161 10.84 -3.67 5.56
C VAL A 161 10.99 -3.71 4.04
N VAL A 162 10.61 -4.81 3.40
CA VAL A 162 10.54 -4.88 1.95
C VAL A 162 9.27 -4.19 1.48
N GLY A 163 9.37 -3.32 0.48
CA GLY A 163 8.24 -2.73 -0.22
C GLY A 163 8.43 -2.86 -1.72
N ILE A 164 7.43 -3.39 -2.42
CA ILE A 164 7.48 -3.59 -3.87
C ILE A 164 6.44 -2.71 -4.53
N LYS A 165 6.87 -1.78 -5.37
CA LYS A 165 6.03 -1.09 -6.35
C LYS A 165 6.08 -1.88 -7.67
N PRO A 166 5.03 -2.63 -8.05
CA PRO A 166 5.06 -3.37 -9.30
C PRO A 166 5.00 -2.44 -10.52
N THR A 167 5.26 -2.99 -11.69
CA THR A 167 5.02 -2.29 -12.96
C THR A 167 3.56 -1.84 -13.03
N VAL A 168 3.33 -0.61 -13.47
CA VAL A 168 1.98 -0.06 -13.69
C VAL A 168 1.21 -1.00 -14.63
N GLY A 169 0.00 -1.38 -14.24
CA GLY A 169 -0.85 -2.34 -14.96
C GLY A 169 -0.64 -3.83 -14.63
N LEU A 170 0.39 -4.19 -13.84
CA LEU A 170 0.59 -5.59 -13.40
C LEU A 170 -0.35 -5.97 -12.24
N ALA A 171 -0.62 -5.04 -11.33
CA ALA A 171 -1.73 -5.12 -10.39
C ALA A 171 -2.93 -4.37 -10.96
N SER A 172 -4.15 -4.85 -10.71
CA SER A 172 -5.36 -4.18 -11.18
C SER A 172 -5.44 -2.75 -10.66
N GLN A 173 -5.77 -1.85 -11.57
CA GLN A 173 -5.78 -0.40 -11.40
C GLN A 173 -7.21 0.15 -11.28
N ASP A 174 -8.19 -0.67 -10.90
CA ASP A 174 -9.60 -0.29 -10.86
C ASP A 174 -9.83 0.90 -9.90
N GLY A 175 -9.76 2.13 -10.43
CA GLY A 175 -9.82 3.41 -9.70
C GLY A 175 -8.52 4.25 -9.64
N CYS A 176 -7.40 3.82 -10.23
CA CYS A 176 -6.07 4.43 -10.11
C CYS A 176 -5.36 4.51 -11.48
N GLU A 177 -4.95 5.70 -11.94
CA GLU A 177 -4.45 5.91 -13.32
C GLU A 177 -2.94 6.26 -13.38
N HIS A 178 -2.34 6.06 -14.56
CA HIS A 178 -0.96 6.36 -15.04
C HIS A 178 0.27 5.97 -14.20
N GLN A 179 0.30 6.25 -12.90
CA GLN A 179 1.45 6.02 -12.01
C GLN A 179 1.09 5.15 -10.81
N ASP A 180 -0.16 5.23 -10.36
CA ASP A 180 -0.66 4.52 -9.20
C ASP A 180 -0.61 2.99 -9.41
N THR A 181 -0.08 2.31 -8.40
CA THR A 181 -0.07 0.85 -8.35
C THR A 181 -0.16 0.33 -6.93
N VAL A 182 -0.77 -0.84 -6.77
CA VAL A 182 -0.85 -1.54 -5.48
C VAL A 182 0.42 -2.33 -5.27
N GLY A 183 1.19 -1.94 -4.26
CA GLY A 183 2.39 -2.62 -3.80
C GLY A 183 2.15 -3.49 -2.57
N THR A 184 3.13 -4.30 -2.23
CA THR A 184 3.12 -5.15 -1.03
C THR A 184 4.24 -4.75 -0.07
N PHE A 185 4.00 -4.97 1.22
CA PHE A 185 5.03 -5.00 2.25
C PHE A 185 5.12 -6.38 2.86
N ASP A 186 6.33 -6.91 2.98
CA ASP A 186 6.58 -8.23 3.56
C ASP A 186 7.95 -8.30 4.25
N CYS A 187 8.18 -9.39 4.97
CA CYS A 187 9.52 -9.82 5.37
C CYS A 187 10.29 -10.32 4.13
N LEU A 188 11.62 -10.27 4.20
CA LEU A 188 12.50 -10.61 3.07
C LEU A 188 12.37 -12.07 2.59
N HIS A 189 11.96 -12.98 3.49
CA HIS A 189 11.83 -14.40 3.21
C HIS A 189 10.61 -14.70 2.31
N ASN A 190 10.84 -15.21 1.09
CA ASN A 190 9.89 -15.41 -0.02
C ASN A 190 9.57 -14.17 -0.88
N ALA A 191 10.15 -13.00 -0.61
CA ALA A 191 10.02 -11.87 -1.53
C ALA A 191 10.75 -12.17 -2.85
N THR A 192 10.07 -11.96 -3.98
CA THR A 192 10.65 -12.17 -5.32
C THR A 192 10.86 -10.84 -6.00
N PHE A 193 12.11 -10.54 -6.37
CA PHE A 193 12.49 -9.28 -7.00
C PHE A 193 12.93 -9.52 -8.44
N GLY A 194 12.28 -8.81 -9.37
CA GLY A 194 12.81 -8.60 -10.70
C GLY A 194 13.71 -7.36 -10.72
N ILE A 195 14.94 -7.49 -11.20
CA ILE A 195 15.85 -6.36 -11.39
C ILE A 195 16.09 -6.20 -12.90
N PRO A 196 15.98 -4.97 -13.47
CA PRO A 196 16.30 -4.69 -14.88
C PRO A 196 17.82 -4.83 -15.09
N TRP A 197 18.21 -6.08 -15.25
CA TRP A 197 19.58 -6.53 -15.08
C TRP A 197 20.47 -5.94 -16.17
N ASN A 198 20.05 -5.96 -17.42
CA ASN A 198 20.90 -5.59 -18.54
C ASN A 198 21.19 -4.08 -18.57
N SER A 199 20.17 -3.25 -18.34
CA SER A 199 20.34 -1.79 -18.34
C SER A 199 21.21 -1.32 -17.18
N PHE A 200 21.03 -1.89 -15.98
CA PHE A 200 21.82 -1.49 -14.82
C PHE A 200 23.31 -1.82 -15.00
N TRP A 201 23.66 -3.06 -15.35
CA TRP A 201 25.07 -3.46 -15.50
C TRP A 201 25.77 -2.76 -16.67
N ALA A 202 25.02 -2.31 -17.68
CA ALA A 202 25.56 -1.55 -18.80
C ALA A 202 25.88 -0.09 -18.45
N ILE A 203 25.11 0.54 -17.56
CA ILE A 203 25.15 1.99 -17.33
C ILE A 203 25.81 2.34 -15.99
N ALA A 204 25.66 1.50 -14.96
CA ALA A 204 26.17 1.78 -13.63
C ALA A 204 27.71 1.72 -13.58
N ASN A 205 28.32 2.54 -12.72
CA ASN A 205 29.76 2.47 -12.44
C ASN A 205 30.11 1.29 -11.51
N GLU A 206 31.39 0.95 -11.42
CA GLU A 206 31.86 -0.22 -10.64
C GLU A 206 31.52 -0.16 -9.15
N GLU A 207 31.48 1.04 -8.56
CA GLU A 207 31.10 1.22 -7.16
C GLU A 207 29.63 0.88 -6.92
N THR A 208 28.75 1.42 -7.77
CA THR A 208 27.29 1.19 -7.69
C THR A 208 26.97 -0.28 -7.95
N LYS A 209 27.68 -0.90 -8.89
CA LYS A 209 27.64 -2.33 -9.17
C LYS A 209 28.03 -3.18 -7.95
N ALA A 210 29.11 -2.83 -7.26
CA ALA A 210 29.57 -3.56 -6.08
C ALA A 210 28.57 -3.42 -4.90
N GLN A 211 27.99 -2.24 -4.70
CA GLN A 211 26.95 -2.00 -3.71
C GLN A 211 25.70 -2.84 -4.00
N LEU A 212 25.21 -2.83 -5.25
CA LEU A 212 24.06 -3.65 -5.62
C LEU A 212 24.36 -5.14 -5.47
N GLY A 213 25.55 -5.60 -5.87
CA GLY A 213 25.97 -6.99 -5.68
C GLY A 213 25.93 -7.42 -4.21
N SER A 214 26.40 -6.56 -3.31
CA SER A 214 26.33 -6.81 -1.86
C SER A 214 24.88 -6.87 -1.35
N LEU A 215 24.01 -5.99 -1.85
CA LEU A 215 22.59 -5.98 -1.51
C LEU A 215 21.87 -7.23 -2.03
N ILE A 216 22.17 -7.66 -3.26
CA ILE A 216 21.61 -8.88 -3.86
C ILE A 216 21.98 -10.11 -3.03
N ASN A 217 23.26 -10.22 -2.65
CA ASN A 217 23.71 -11.31 -1.79
C ASN A 217 22.96 -11.30 -0.46
N LEU A 218 22.84 -10.13 0.18
CA LEU A 218 22.09 -9.99 1.42
C LEU A 218 20.62 -10.39 1.27
N ILE A 219 19.97 -10.00 0.16
CA ILE A 219 18.59 -10.39 -0.15
C ILE A 219 18.47 -11.92 -0.25
N GLN A 220 19.36 -12.55 -1.02
CA GLN A 220 19.35 -14.00 -1.26
C GLN A 220 19.66 -14.79 0.01
N GLU A 221 20.65 -14.38 0.80
CA GLU A 221 21.03 -14.99 2.07
C GLU A 221 19.89 -14.98 3.10
N ASN A 222 19.00 -13.99 3.02
CA ASN A 222 17.83 -13.87 3.88
C ASN A 222 16.55 -14.47 3.27
N GLY A 223 16.67 -15.24 2.18
CA GLY A 223 15.59 -16.02 1.58
C GLY A 223 14.75 -15.27 0.54
N GLY A 224 15.23 -14.13 0.03
CA GLY A 224 14.66 -13.47 -1.13
C GLY A 224 15.08 -14.15 -2.43
N THR A 225 14.18 -14.17 -3.42
CA THR A 225 14.47 -14.70 -4.77
C THR A 225 14.73 -13.55 -5.72
N ILE A 226 15.85 -13.61 -6.45
CA ILE A 226 16.17 -12.65 -7.52
C ILE A 226 15.93 -13.30 -8.87
N ILE A 227 15.08 -12.69 -9.69
CA ILE A 227 14.83 -13.13 -11.06
C ILE A 227 15.59 -12.20 -12.01
N ASN A 228 16.43 -12.81 -12.85
CA ASN A 228 17.12 -12.14 -13.93
C ASN A 228 16.21 -12.02 -15.17
N GLY A 229 16.42 -11.00 -16.00
CA GLY A 229 15.73 -10.82 -17.28
C GLY A 229 14.42 -10.04 -17.21
N THR A 230 14.14 -9.34 -16.11
CA THR A 230 12.95 -8.48 -15.96
C THR A 230 13.20 -7.06 -16.47
N GLU A 231 13.84 -6.96 -17.63
CA GLU A 231 14.24 -5.69 -18.23
C GLU A 231 13.02 -4.85 -18.63
N ILE A 232 13.13 -3.52 -18.51
CA ILE A 232 12.11 -2.61 -19.04
C ILE A 232 12.34 -2.50 -20.55
N THR A 233 11.68 -3.36 -21.31
CA THR A 233 11.93 -3.55 -22.75
C THR A 233 11.57 -2.33 -23.61
N ASN A 234 10.74 -1.42 -23.09
CA ASN A 234 10.31 -0.20 -23.77
C ASN A 234 10.93 1.08 -23.18
N HIS A 235 11.96 1.00 -22.33
CA HIS A 235 12.54 2.18 -21.69
C HIS A 235 12.98 3.27 -22.70
N VAL A 236 13.42 2.86 -23.90
CA VAL A 236 13.84 3.77 -24.98
C VAL A 236 12.70 4.65 -25.51
N THR A 237 11.46 4.15 -25.44
CA THR A 237 10.26 4.90 -25.88
C THR A 237 9.54 5.58 -24.71
N VAL A 238 9.74 5.12 -23.48
CA VAL A 238 9.09 5.66 -22.28
C VAL A 238 9.90 6.81 -21.65
N VAL A 239 11.23 6.75 -21.70
CA VAL A 239 12.09 7.79 -21.14
C VAL A 239 12.34 8.87 -22.19
N ASN A 240 11.78 10.07 -21.96
CA ASN A 240 11.99 11.21 -22.84
C ASN A 240 13.46 11.62 -22.86
N LYS A 241 14.12 11.51 -24.02
CA LYS A 241 15.53 11.87 -24.21
C LYS A 241 15.80 13.37 -24.06
N ALA A 242 14.77 14.20 -24.19
CA ALA A 242 14.87 15.64 -23.94
C ALA A 242 14.81 16.00 -22.44
N GLY A 243 14.70 15.00 -21.56
CA GLY A 243 14.56 15.18 -20.12
C GLY A 243 13.10 15.38 -19.67
N TRP A 244 12.93 15.39 -18.35
CA TRP A 244 11.67 15.69 -17.67
C TRP A 244 11.76 17.07 -17.02
N ASP A 245 10.62 17.76 -16.90
CA ASP A 245 10.56 19.07 -16.24
C ASP A 245 9.68 19.00 -14.99
N TRP A 246 10.31 19.14 -13.83
CA TRP A 246 9.60 19.18 -12.56
C TRP A 246 9.10 20.59 -12.29
N ASN A 247 7.86 20.85 -12.70
CA ASN A 247 7.16 22.09 -12.36
C ASN A 247 6.76 22.07 -10.87
N TRP A 248 7.70 22.39 -9.97
CA TRP A 248 7.50 22.37 -8.52
C TRP A 248 7.84 23.73 -7.88
N GLN A 249 7.04 24.15 -6.89
CA GLN A 249 7.24 25.38 -6.08
C GLN A 249 7.46 26.68 -6.88
N GLY A 250 6.52 27.05 -7.76
CA GLY A 250 6.51 28.37 -8.39
C GLY A 250 7.50 28.54 -9.54
N LYS A 251 8.19 27.48 -9.96
CA LYS A 251 8.73 27.41 -11.31
C LYS A 251 7.57 27.41 -12.32
N ILE A 252 7.83 27.93 -13.51
CA ILE A 252 6.93 27.79 -14.66
C ILE A 252 7.70 26.96 -15.67
N GLY A 253 7.47 25.64 -15.62
CA GLY A 253 8.02 24.67 -16.56
C GLY A 253 7.03 24.32 -17.67
N HIS A 254 7.30 23.22 -18.37
CA HIS A 254 6.45 22.59 -19.38
C HIS A 254 5.41 21.66 -18.72
N PRO A 255 4.13 22.07 -18.55
CA PRO A 255 3.14 21.26 -17.84
C PRO A 255 2.91 19.89 -18.50
N GLU A 256 3.06 19.80 -19.82
CA GLU A 256 2.95 18.56 -20.59
C GLU A 256 4.11 17.57 -20.34
N LYS A 257 5.16 18.00 -19.64
CA LYS A 257 6.32 17.18 -19.24
C LYS A 257 6.45 17.06 -17.72
N SER A 258 5.45 17.52 -16.98
CA SER A 258 5.48 17.62 -15.52
C SER A 258 4.67 16.50 -14.89
N GLU A 259 5.37 15.65 -14.14
CA GLU A 259 4.76 14.64 -13.27
C GLU A 259 3.73 15.27 -12.34
N TYR A 260 4.07 16.40 -11.70
CA TYR A 260 3.16 17.13 -10.82
C TYR A 260 1.85 17.54 -11.51
N THR A 261 1.92 18.01 -12.75
CA THR A 261 0.72 18.39 -13.52
C THR A 261 -0.13 17.18 -13.85
N VAL A 262 0.48 16.08 -14.29
CA VAL A 262 -0.22 14.82 -14.60
C VAL A 262 -0.95 14.31 -13.35
N VAL A 263 -0.26 14.24 -12.22
CA VAL A 263 -0.85 13.74 -10.96
C VAL A 263 -2.01 14.63 -10.49
N LEU A 264 -1.93 15.95 -10.63
CA LEU A 264 -3.04 16.84 -10.27
C LEU A 264 -4.28 16.62 -11.15
N VAL A 265 -4.09 16.45 -12.46
CA VAL A 265 -5.19 16.19 -13.40
C VAL A 265 -5.81 14.82 -13.13
N ASP A 266 -4.99 13.79 -12.94
CA ASP A 266 -5.45 12.45 -12.61
C ASP A 266 -6.21 12.44 -11.28
N PHE A 267 -5.72 13.14 -10.25
CA PHE A 267 -6.42 13.27 -8.99
C PHE A 267 -7.81 13.90 -9.17
N ASP A 268 -7.91 15.02 -9.88
CA ASP A 268 -9.18 15.72 -10.14
C ASP A 268 -10.19 14.83 -10.87
N ASN A 269 -9.74 14.05 -11.86
CA ASN A 269 -10.60 13.13 -12.59
C ASN A 269 -11.02 11.92 -11.74
N ASN A 270 -10.06 11.29 -11.06
CA ASN A 270 -10.27 10.06 -10.30
C ASN A 270 -11.13 10.30 -9.07
N ILE A 271 -10.96 11.43 -8.37
CA ILE A 271 -11.78 11.74 -7.20
C ILE A 271 -13.25 11.94 -7.57
N LYS A 272 -13.54 12.60 -8.70
CA LYS A 272 -14.91 12.77 -9.21
C LYS A 272 -15.56 11.42 -9.50
N LYS A 273 -14.83 10.54 -10.18
CA LYS A 273 -15.30 9.18 -10.46
C LYS A 273 -15.56 8.40 -9.17
N TYR A 274 -14.60 8.39 -8.25
CA TYR A 274 -14.72 7.69 -6.97
C TYR A 274 -15.92 8.17 -6.15
N LEU A 275 -16.09 9.49 -5.98
CA LEU A 275 -17.20 10.06 -5.22
C LEU A 275 -18.56 9.76 -5.86
N SER A 276 -18.62 9.62 -7.19
CA SER A 276 -19.86 9.25 -7.90
C SER A 276 -20.33 7.82 -7.60
N GLU A 277 -19.41 6.93 -7.22
CA GLU A 277 -19.73 5.54 -6.87
C GLU A 277 -20.24 5.41 -5.43
N LEU A 278 -19.89 6.35 -4.54
CA LEU A 278 -20.27 6.30 -3.12
C LEU A 278 -21.75 6.65 -2.93
N GLN A 279 -22.52 5.75 -2.33
CA GLN A 279 -23.96 5.95 -2.13
C GLN A 279 -24.32 6.51 -0.74
N ASN A 280 -23.41 6.44 0.24
CA ASN A 280 -23.73 6.69 1.65
C ASN A 280 -23.00 7.90 2.27
N THR A 281 -22.53 8.84 1.46
CA THR A 281 -21.92 10.10 1.90
C THR A 281 -22.60 11.30 1.26
N LYS A 282 -22.41 12.50 1.83
CA LYS A 282 -22.84 13.77 1.21
C LYS A 282 -21.79 14.35 0.27
N MET A 283 -20.56 13.84 0.30
CA MET A 283 -19.49 14.31 -0.58
C MET A 283 -19.74 13.82 -2.01
N ARG A 284 -19.92 14.76 -2.94
CA ARG A 284 -20.19 14.49 -4.36
C ARG A 284 -19.16 15.13 -5.28
N SER A 285 -18.38 16.09 -4.78
CA SER A 285 -17.27 16.69 -5.53
C SER A 285 -16.07 17.03 -4.64
N LEU A 286 -14.97 17.43 -5.29
CA LEU A 286 -13.81 17.96 -4.59
C LEU A 286 -14.16 19.25 -3.83
N GLU A 287 -15.03 20.09 -4.39
CA GLU A 287 -15.52 21.31 -3.73
C GLU A 287 -16.29 21.01 -2.44
N ASP A 288 -17.07 19.92 -2.39
CA ASP A 288 -17.74 19.50 -1.16
C ASP A 288 -16.72 19.14 -0.08
N ILE A 289 -15.65 18.43 -0.45
CA ILE A 289 -14.57 18.04 0.48
C ILE A 289 -13.82 19.29 0.96
N ILE A 290 -13.47 20.20 0.05
CA ILE A 290 -12.81 21.47 0.39
C ILE A 290 -13.68 22.27 1.36
N LYS A 291 -14.97 22.38 1.06
CA LYS A 291 -15.94 23.08 1.90
C LYS A 291 -16.04 22.42 3.27
N PHE A 292 -16.16 21.08 3.33
CA PHE A 292 -16.16 20.34 4.59
C PHE A 292 -14.92 20.67 5.42
N ASN A 293 -13.73 20.64 4.83
CA ASN A 293 -12.50 20.94 5.55
C ASN A 293 -12.49 22.37 6.11
N TYR A 294 -12.94 23.37 5.33
CA TYR A 294 -13.04 24.75 5.83
C TYR A 294 -14.08 24.92 6.94
N GLU A 295 -15.21 24.20 6.86
CA GLU A 295 -16.24 24.23 7.90
C GLU A 295 -15.78 23.57 9.21
N ASN A 296 -14.76 22.73 9.16
CA ASN A 296 -14.20 22.00 10.30
C ASN A 296 -12.77 22.47 10.67
N ASP A 297 -12.30 23.59 10.12
CA ASP A 297 -10.95 24.12 10.37
C ASP A 297 -10.72 24.35 11.87
N GLY A 298 -9.59 23.84 12.38
CA GLY A 298 -9.22 23.93 13.79
C GLY A 298 -9.91 22.91 14.69
N THR A 299 -10.62 21.93 14.10
CA THR A 299 -11.19 20.79 14.81
C THR A 299 -10.54 19.48 14.35
N GLU A 300 -10.91 18.36 14.97
CA GLU A 300 -10.43 17.06 14.50
C GLU A 300 -11.08 16.73 13.15
N GLY A 301 -10.29 16.80 12.07
CA GLY A 301 -10.73 16.44 10.73
C GLY A 301 -10.88 17.57 9.72
N GLY A 302 -10.48 18.79 10.08
CA GLY A 302 -10.26 19.91 9.17
C GLY A 302 -9.02 20.67 9.56
#